data_AF-A0A8J4NG22-F1
#
_entry.id   AF-A0A8J4NG22-F1
#
_cell.length_a   1.000
_cell.length_b   1.000
_cell.length_c   1.000
_cell.angle_alpha   90.00
_cell.angle_beta   90.00
_cell.angle_gamma   90.00
#
_symmetry.space_group_name_H-M   'P 1'
#
loop_
_entity.id
_entity.type
_entity.pdbx_description
1 polymer ?
#
loop_
_entity_poly.entity_id
_entity_poly.type
_entity_poly.pdbx_seq_one_letter_code
_entity_poly.pdbx_strand_id
1 'polypeptide(L)' 'AHSLRCYTCKEPTDIAKCRTATLCPPKATVCTTTLHSVESGYPFFGNITVTRSCEEECHSYNGIGTTRPKSCCYTDLC' A
#
# COMPACT_ATOMS: atom_id res chain seq x y z
N ALA A 1 -8.49 -20.86 11.55
CA ALA A 1 -8.26 -19.42 11.37
C ALA A 1 -7.22 -19.24 10.27
N HIS A 2 -7.58 -18.56 9.18
CA HIS A 2 -6.63 -18.22 8.11
C HIS A 2 -6.14 -16.79 8.38
N SER A 3 -4.83 -16.58 8.45
CA SER A 3 -4.24 -15.26 8.68
C SER A 3 -3.87 -14.66 7.33
N LEU A 4 -4.38 -13.46 7.05
CA LEU A 4 -4.13 -12.74 5.80
C LEU A 4 -2.62 -12.56 5.57
N ARG A 5 -2.18 -12.68 4.32
CA ARG A 5 -0.82 -12.39 3.88
C ARG A 5 -0.83 -11.18 2.96
N CYS A 6 -0.01 -10.17 3.26
CA CYS A 6 0.10 -8.97 2.42
C CYS A 6 1.54 -8.78 1.96
N TYR A 7 1.72 -8.09 0.84
CA TYR A 7 3.01 -7.48 0.57
C TYR A 7 3.25 -6.32 1.53
N THR A 8 4.46 -6.22 2.07
CA THR A 8 4.83 -5.18 3.03
C THR A 8 6.21 -4.59 2.72
N CYS A 9 6.39 -3.32 3.04
CA CYS A 9 7.71 -2.67 3.06
C CYS A 9 7.67 -1.55 4.11
N LYS A 10 8.75 -1.43 4.90
CA LYS A 10 8.82 -0.49 6.04
C LYS A 10 9.05 0.95 5.61
N GLU A 11 9.74 1.14 4.49
CA GLU A 11 10.12 2.44 3.96
C GLU A 11 9.53 2.62 2.56
N PRO A 12 9.25 3.86 2.11
CA PRO A 12 8.78 4.13 0.76
C PRO A 12 9.74 3.55 -0.26
N THR A 13 9.32 2.49 -0.92
CA THR A 13 10.16 1.70 -1.83
C THR A 13 9.51 1.65 -3.21
N ASP A 14 10.30 1.49 -4.26
CA ASP A 14 9.77 1.23 -5.60
C ASP A 14 8.72 0.10 -5.60
N ILE A 15 7.63 0.29 -6.34
CA ILE A 15 6.49 -0.65 -6.38
C ILE A 15 6.88 -2.06 -6.84
N ALA A 16 7.90 -2.20 -7.70
CA ALA A 16 8.38 -3.51 -8.12
C ALA A 16 9.15 -4.22 -7.01
N LYS A 17 9.76 -3.47 -6.09
CA LYS A 17 10.54 -3.99 -4.96
C LYS A 17 9.74 -4.18 -3.67
N CYS A 18 8.65 -3.45 -3.46
CA CYS A 18 7.76 -3.60 -2.29
C CYS A 18 6.85 -4.85 -2.41
N ARG A 19 7.47 -6.04 -2.43
CA ARG A 19 6.81 -7.35 -2.60
C ARG A 19 7.22 -8.38 -1.54
N THR A 20 7.64 -7.93 -0.36
CA THR A 20 7.94 -8.85 0.74
C THR A 20 6.64 -9.40 1.32
N ALA A 21 6.37 -10.68 1.07
CA ALA A 21 5.20 -11.37 1.59
C ALA A 21 5.32 -11.57 3.11
N THR A 22 4.42 -10.97 3.86
CA THR A 22 4.41 -11.02 5.33
C THR A 22 3.06 -11.54 5.82
N LEU A 23 3.09 -12.38 6.85
CA LEU A 23 1.89 -12.83 7.55
C LEU A 23 1.38 -11.67 8.42
N CYS A 24 0.14 -11.25 8.20
CA CYS A 24 -0.46 -10.19 8.98
C CYS A 24 -0.80 -10.65 10.40
N PRO A 25 -0.86 -9.72 11.37
CA PRO A 25 -1.38 -9.99 12.70
C PRO A 25 -2.81 -10.57 12.64
N PRO A 26 -3.22 -11.40 13.60
CA PRO A 26 -4.53 -12.07 13.55
C PRO A 26 -5.74 -11.12 13.61
N LYS A 27 -5.53 -9.86 14.04
CA LYS A 27 -6.57 -8.82 14.03
C LYS A 27 -6.63 -8.06 12.70
N ALA A 28 -5.56 -8.08 11.91
CA ALA A 28 -5.50 -7.36 10.65
C ALA A 28 -6.24 -8.15 9.56
N THR A 29 -7.22 -7.52 8.94
CA THR A 29 -8.10 -8.13 7.94
C THR A 29 -7.94 -7.53 6.55
N VAL A 30 -7.11 -6.49 6.41
CA VAL A 30 -6.95 -5.76 5.15
C VAL A 30 -5.48 -5.43 4.89
N CYS A 31 -5.06 -5.58 3.62
CA CYS A 31 -3.81 -5.05 3.12
C CYS A 31 -4.01 -3.61 2.68
N THR A 32 -3.07 -2.73 3.01
CA THR A 32 -3.10 -1.33 2.60
C THR A 32 -1.88 -0.98 1.76
N THR A 33 -2.09 -0.18 0.72
CA THR A 33 -1.03 0.37 -0.12
C THR A 33 -1.16 1.88 -0.13
N THR A 34 -0.14 2.58 0.33
CA THR A 34 -0.03 4.03 0.22
C THR A 34 0.91 4.34 -0.92
N LEU A 35 0.43 5.07 -1.92
CA LEU A 35 1.23 5.52 -3.04
C LEU A 35 1.82 6.88 -2.69
N HIS A 36 3.13 7.00 -2.75
CA HIS A 36 3.86 8.25 -2.52
C HIS A 36 4.17 8.86 -3.88
N SER A 37 3.21 9.64 -4.40
CA SER A 37 3.44 10.43 -5.59
C SER A 37 4.27 11.64 -5.21
N VAL A 38 5.45 11.76 -5.78
CA VAL A 38 6.13 13.05 -5.84
C VAL A 38 5.24 13.96 -6.69
N GLU A 39 4.87 15.14 -6.21
CA GLU A 39 4.06 16.10 -6.96
C GLU A 39 4.53 16.17 -8.41
N SER A 40 3.75 15.62 -9.33
CA SER A 40 4.06 15.70 -10.74
C SER A 40 2.86 16.32 -11.42
N GLY A 41 3.05 17.51 -11.95
CA GLY A 41 2.30 17.94 -13.12
C GLY A 41 2.75 17.13 -14.32
N TYR A 42 2.01 17.25 -15.42
CA TYR A 42 2.39 16.65 -16.69
C TYR A 42 3.73 17.25 -17.19
N PRO A 43 4.66 16.45 -17.73
CA PRO A 43 4.62 15.00 -17.91
C PRO A 43 5.16 14.22 -16.71
N PHE A 44 4.47 13.14 -16.33
CA PHE A 44 4.80 12.33 -15.15
C PHE A 44 5.96 11.36 -15.47
N PHE A 45 7.17 11.67 -15.00
CA PHE A 45 8.36 10.81 -15.13
C PHE A 45 8.96 10.40 -13.76
N GLY A 46 8.14 10.34 -12.70
CA GLY A 46 8.63 10.14 -11.34
C GLY A 46 8.57 8.69 -10.86
N ASN A 47 9.70 8.19 -10.34
CA ASN A 47 9.78 6.93 -9.60
C ASN A 47 8.67 6.85 -8.53
N ILE A 48 7.68 6.00 -8.75
CA ILE A 48 6.57 5.82 -7.82
C ILE A 48 7.06 4.96 -6.66
N THR A 49 7.09 5.54 -5.46
CA THR A 49 7.34 4.77 -4.25
C THR A 49 6.03 4.43 -3.57
N VAL A 50 5.98 3.26 -2.95
CA VAL A 50 4.82 2.76 -2.22
C VAL A 50 5.25 2.30 -0.84
N THR A 51 4.32 2.38 0.10
CA THR A 51 4.42 1.72 1.40
C THR A 51 3.25 0.75 1.50
N ARG A 52 3.51 -0.50 1.89
CA ARG A 52 2.47 -1.51 2.06
C ARG A 52 2.47 -2.09 3.47
N SER A 53 1.28 -2.29 4.03
CA SER A 53 1.09 -2.73 5.42
C SER A 53 -0.18 -3.56 5.59
N CYS A 54 -0.33 -4.18 6.76
CA CYS A 54 -1.56 -4.82 7.20
C CYS A 54 -2.28 -3.89 8.19
N GLU A 55 -3.61 -3.78 8.08
CA GLU A 55 -4.44 -3.00 9.00
C GLU A 55 -5.70 -3.79 9.40
N GLU A 56 -6.34 -3.38 10.49
CA GLU A 56 -7.59 -3.96 10.97
C GLU A 56 -8.79 -3.43 10.17
N GLU A 57 -8.74 -2.16 9.77
CA GLU A 57 -9.78 -1.46 9.02
C GLU A 57 -9.18 -0.70 7.83
N CYS A 58 -9.94 -0.57 6.74
CA CYS A 58 -9.51 0.19 5.58
C CYS A 58 -9.82 1.68 5.73
N HIS A 59 -8.78 2.49 5.93
CA HIS A 59 -8.87 3.94 5.79
C HIS A 59 -8.37 4.39 4.41
N SER A 60 -9.12 4.07 3.36
CA SER A 60 -8.79 4.51 2.00
C SER A 60 -9.08 5.99 1.81
N TYR A 61 -8.18 6.70 1.13
CA TYR A 61 -8.43 8.05 0.67
C TYR A 61 -7.87 8.20 -0.74
N ASN A 62 -8.71 8.67 -1.66
CA ASN A 62 -8.37 8.85 -3.07
C ASN A 62 -9.00 10.14 -3.62
N GLY A 63 -8.94 11.20 -2.82
CA GLY A 63 -9.48 12.51 -3.19
C GLY A 63 -8.68 13.16 -4.32
N ILE A 64 -9.35 14.02 -5.09
CA ILE A 64 -8.67 14.84 -6.10
C ILE A 64 -7.66 15.75 -5.40
N GLY A 65 -6.40 15.74 -5.86
CA GLY A 65 -5.32 16.52 -5.24
C GLY A 65 -4.65 15.86 -4.03
N THR A 66 -4.98 14.61 -3.67
CA THR A 66 -4.25 13.92 -2.61
C THR A 66 -2.86 13.52 -3.08
N THR A 67 -1.84 13.89 -2.32
CA THR A 67 -0.43 13.58 -2.63
C THR A 67 -0.01 12.16 -2.21
N ARG A 68 -0.88 11.43 -1.50
CA ARG A 68 -0.55 10.11 -0.92
C ARG A 68 -1.70 9.09 -0.97
N PRO A 69 -2.39 8.88 -2.11
CA PRO A 69 -3.60 8.05 -2.12
C PRO A 69 -3.37 6.67 -1.51
N LYS A 70 -4.30 6.23 -0.66
CA LYS A 70 -4.26 4.94 0.04
C LYS A 70 -5.38 4.03 -0.45
N SER A 71 -5.00 2.85 -0.92
CA SER A 71 -5.89 1.79 -1.36
C SER A 71 -5.83 0.57 -0.44
N CYS A 72 -6.88 -0.25 -0.49
CA CYS A 72 -7.03 -1.41 0.37
C CYS A 72 -7.50 -2.64 -0.41
N CYS A 73 -7.17 -3.83 0.08
CA CYS A 73 -7.64 -5.10 -0.46
C CYS A 73 -7.67 -6.19 0.63
N TYR A 74 -8.58 -7.15 0.50
CA TYR A 74 -8.91 -8.15 1.54
C TYR A 74 -8.47 -9.57 1.15
N THR A 75 -7.54 -9.68 0.19
CA THR A 75 -7.10 -10.95 -0.40
C THR A 75 -5.62 -11.16 -0.19
N ASP A 76 -5.19 -12.41 -0.07
CA ASP A 76 -3.78 -12.73 0.09
C ASP A 76 -2.93 -12.21 -1.10
N LEU A 77 -1.86 -11.51 -0.78
CA LEU A 77 -0.82 -11.05 -1.72
C LEU A 77 -1.35 -10.19 -2.88
N CYS A 78 -2.33 -9.34 -2.60
CA CYS A 78 -2.49 -8.06 -3.30
C CYS A 78 -1.35 -7.08 -2.88
#